data_AF-A0AAF0T5R7-F1
#
_entry.id   AF-A0AAF0T5R7-F1
#
_cell.length_a   1.000
_cell.length_b   1.000
_cell.length_c   1.000
_cell.angle_alpha   90.00
_cell.angle_beta   90.00
_cell.angle_gamma   90.00
#
_symmetry.space_group_name_H-M   'P 1'
#
loop_
_entity.id
_entity.type
_entity.pdbx_description
1 polymer ?
#
loop_
_entity_poly.entity_id
_entity_poly.type
_entity_poly.pdbx_seq_one_letter_code
_entity_poly.pdbx_strand_id
1 'polypeptide(L)'
;MSLETTQIPYQRDGDDVVGIGSYRVLETFDGRADEDVREDIREKTEVALKDYPELAGKTVTIGRIDPDEDANAQAFFYNLLTAYHTDRFASLQTVYHELAHLAIFVQHEQGEDVPLSSEEYCSIVAVSRMPVRYLEHDNREDISYLGTPTVPKAEWPEICQRALEYREENGRNSHYIQRCKEWLEVDA
;
A
#
# COMPACT_ATOMS: atom_id res chain seq x y z
N MET A 1 24.35 -13.96 1.19
CA MET A 1 25.00 -12.75 1.77
C MET A 1 24.15 -12.26 2.94
N SER A 2 24.63 -11.34 3.80
CA SER A 2 23.75 -10.75 4.85
C SER A 2 22.66 -9.93 4.16
N LEU A 3 21.39 -10.31 4.34
CA LEU A 3 20.25 -9.51 3.89
C LEU A 3 20.25 -8.23 4.75
N GLU A 4 20.76 -7.12 4.22
CA GLU A 4 20.76 -5.86 4.95
C GLU A 4 19.33 -5.37 5.17
N THR A 5 19.00 -5.09 6.43
CA THR A 5 17.71 -4.51 6.82
C THR A 5 17.85 -3.00 6.84
N THR A 6 17.00 -2.31 6.08
CA THR A 6 16.91 -0.85 6.09
C THR A 6 15.87 -0.42 7.12
N GLN A 7 16.22 0.55 7.96
CA GLN A 7 15.35 1.10 9.01
C GLN A 7 14.85 2.48 8.62
N ILE A 8 13.56 2.73 8.83
CA ILE A 8 12.86 3.93 8.41
C ILE A 8 12.14 4.51 9.63
N PRO A 9 12.51 5.72 10.09
CA PRO A 9 11.81 6.34 11.21
C PRO A 9 10.41 6.82 10.80
N TYR A 10 9.42 6.54 11.64
CA TYR A 10 8.10 7.19 11.57
C TYR A 10 8.16 8.49 12.35
N GLN A 11 7.98 9.62 11.68
CA GLN A 11 8.00 10.94 12.29
C GLN A 11 6.59 11.51 12.37
N ARG A 12 6.24 12.09 13.52
CA ARG A 12 5.05 12.92 13.69
C ARG A 12 5.47 14.40 13.63
N ASP A 13 4.53 15.30 13.29
CA ASP A 13 4.73 16.76 13.23
C ASP A 13 5.75 17.27 14.27
N GLY A 14 6.88 17.83 13.80
CA GLY A 14 7.93 18.37 14.66
C GLY A 14 9.18 17.49 14.85
N ASP A 15 9.49 16.57 13.91
CA ASP A 15 10.66 15.66 13.91
C ASP A 15 10.68 14.58 15.00
N ASP A 16 9.62 14.46 15.79
CA ASP A 16 9.51 13.43 16.83
C ASP A 16 9.33 12.03 16.22
N VAL A 17 10.31 11.14 16.44
CA VAL A 17 10.26 9.74 15.99
C VAL A 17 9.37 8.93 16.93
N VAL A 18 8.23 8.45 16.41
CA VAL A 18 7.21 7.69 17.16
C VAL A 18 7.25 6.19 16.92
N GLY A 19 8.07 5.74 15.97
CA GLY A 19 8.27 4.33 15.65
C GLY A 19 9.37 4.12 14.62
N ILE A 20 9.69 2.86 14.33
CA ILE A 20 10.63 2.49 13.27
C ILE A 20 10.02 1.38 12.41
N GLY A 21 9.85 1.64 11.12
CA GLY A 21 9.55 0.64 10.11
C GLY A 21 10.84 0.03 9.60
N SER A 22 10.78 -1.16 9.02
CA SER A 22 11.96 -1.73 8.38
C SER A 22 11.57 -2.54 7.17
N TYR A 23 12.45 -2.58 6.18
CA TYR A 23 12.34 -3.53 5.08
C TYR A 23 13.65 -4.24 4.80
N ARG A 24 13.56 -5.40 4.16
CA ARG A 24 14.71 -6.16 3.64
C ARG A 24 14.38 -6.69 2.25
N VAL A 25 15.37 -6.77 1.38
CA VAL A 25 15.21 -7.28 0.02
C VAL A 25 15.78 -8.69 -0.06
N LEU A 26 15.00 -9.67 -0.55
CA LEU A 26 15.47 -11.04 -0.74
C LEU A 26 16.37 -11.16 -1.97
N GLU A 27 17.33 -12.10 -1.92
CA GLU A 27 18.19 -12.46 -3.06
C GLU A 27 17.38 -12.86 -4.31
N THR A 28 16.16 -13.39 -4.12
CA THR A 28 15.26 -13.76 -5.23
C THR A 28 14.81 -12.57 -6.07
N PHE A 29 14.76 -11.38 -5.48
CA PHE A 29 14.53 -10.12 -6.17
C PHE A 29 15.86 -9.45 -6.53
N ASP A 30 16.72 -9.25 -5.54
CA ASP A 30 17.94 -8.45 -5.66
C ASP A 30 18.93 -8.98 -6.71
N GLY A 31 19.02 -10.31 -6.85
CA GLY A 31 19.94 -10.95 -7.80
C GLY A 31 19.39 -11.08 -9.22
N ARG A 32 18.17 -10.63 -9.47
CA ARG A 32 17.48 -10.79 -10.77
C ARG A 32 16.86 -9.50 -11.31
N ALA A 33 16.58 -8.54 -10.43
CA ALA A 33 16.06 -7.24 -10.82
C ALA A 33 17.07 -6.45 -11.63
N ASP A 34 16.59 -5.78 -12.68
CA ASP A 34 17.32 -4.69 -13.30
C ASP A 34 17.67 -3.64 -12.24
N GLU A 35 18.85 -3.02 -12.34
CA GLU A 35 19.35 -2.09 -11.32
C GLU A 35 18.38 -0.94 -11.07
N ASP A 36 17.86 -0.34 -12.14
CA ASP A 36 16.88 0.74 -12.07
C ASP A 36 15.56 0.30 -11.41
N VAL A 37 15.07 -0.90 -11.72
CA VAL A 37 13.84 -1.46 -11.12
C VAL A 37 14.04 -1.73 -9.63
N ARG A 38 15.21 -2.24 -9.26
CA ARG A 38 15.57 -2.51 -7.87
C ARG A 38 15.63 -1.22 -7.06
N GLU A 39 16.30 -0.19 -7.57
CA GLU A 39 16.41 1.11 -6.89
C GLU A 39 15.04 1.76 -6.76
N ASP A 40 14.24 1.77 -7.83
CA ASP A 40 12.89 2.30 -7.84
C ASP A 40 12.00 1.64 -6.77
N ILE A 41 11.95 0.31 -6.69
CA ILE A 41 11.15 -0.40 -5.67
C ILE A 41 11.64 -0.09 -4.24
N ARG A 42 12.95 0.04 -4.03
CA ARG A 42 13.52 0.39 -2.71
C ARG A 42 13.10 1.79 -2.29
N GLU A 43 13.26 2.78 -3.16
CA GLU A 43 12.87 4.16 -2.90
C GLU A 43 11.38 4.30 -2.64
N LYS A 44 10.57 3.66 -3.49
CA LYS A 44 9.11 3.64 -3.36
C LYS A 44 8.65 2.99 -2.06
N THR A 45 9.26 1.86 -1.69
CA THR A 45 8.96 1.19 -0.42
C THR A 45 9.37 2.06 0.76
N GLU A 46 10.53 2.71 0.69
CA GLU A 46 10.98 3.59 1.78
C GLU A 46 10.04 4.78 2.01
N VAL A 47 9.59 5.39 0.92
CA VAL A 47 8.62 6.48 0.97
C VAL A 47 7.29 5.99 1.52
N ALA A 48 6.74 4.91 0.93
CA ALA A 48 5.41 4.42 1.28
C ALA A 48 5.34 3.90 2.71
N LEU A 49 6.39 3.21 3.20
CA LEU A 49 6.37 2.60 4.51
C LEU A 49 6.13 3.62 5.63
N LYS A 50 6.56 4.89 5.46
CA LYS A 50 6.34 5.98 6.43
C LYS A 50 4.86 6.27 6.71
N ASP A 51 3.98 5.89 5.79
CA ASP A 51 2.53 6.12 5.91
C ASP A 51 1.78 4.90 6.49
N TYR A 52 2.50 3.86 6.94
CA TYR A 52 1.93 2.64 7.55
C TYR A 52 2.45 2.38 8.98
N PRO A 53 2.06 3.19 9.97
CA PRO A 53 2.55 3.05 11.36
C PRO A 53 2.23 1.68 12.00
N GLU A 54 1.25 0.94 11.49
CA GLU A 54 0.93 -0.43 11.93
C GLU A 54 2.08 -1.41 11.65
N LEU A 55 2.94 -1.08 10.68
CA LEU A 55 4.15 -1.82 10.36
C LEU A 55 5.36 -1.38 11.20
N ALA A 56 5.18 -0.49 12.19
CA ALA A 56 6.24 -0.15 13.13
C ALA A 56 6.67 -1.35 13.98
N GLY A 57 7.98 -1.51 14.14
CA GLY A 57 8.60 -2.65 14.80
C GLY A 57 8.54 -3.95 13.97
N LYS A 58 8.05 -3.89 12.72
CA LYS A 58 8.02 -5.02 11.79
C LYS A 58 9.08 -4.87 10.71
N THR A 59 9.42 -5.98 10.06
CA THR A 59 10.29 -6.01 8.88
C THR A 59 9.50 -6.52 7.69
N VAL A 60 9.20 -5.63 6.75
CA VAL A 60 8.63 -5.98 5.45
C VAL A 60 9.70 -6.63 4.59
N THR A 61 9.35 -7.70 3.88
CA THR A 61 10.26 -8.40 2.99
C THR A 61 9.87 -8.12 1.54
N ILE A 62 10.82 -7.68 0.71
CA ILE A 62 10.61 -7.48 -0.72
C ILE A 62 11.14 -8.72 -1.45
N GLY A 63 10.26 -9.36 -2.23
CA GLY A 63 10.53 -10.54 -3.01
C GLY A 63 10.22 -10.34 -4.49
N ARG A 64 10.40 -11.42 -5.25
CA ARG A 64 10.08 -11.48 -6.66
C ARG A 64 8.80 -12.28 -6.86
N ILE A 65 7.91 -11.76 -7.70
CA ILE A 65 6.72 -12.48 -8.14
C ILE A 65 7.11 -13.61 -9.11
N ASP A 66 6.37 -14.72 -9.09
CA ASP A 66 6.63 -15.78 -10.07
C ASP A 66 6.32 -15.26 -11.49
N PRO A 67 7.21 -15.45 -12.49
CA PRO A 67 6.96 -15.02 -13.87
C PRO A 67 5.66 -15.59 -14.47
N ASP A 68 5.17 -16.72 -13.96
CA ASP A 68 3.94 -17.35 -14.42
C ASP A 68 2.66 -16.76 -13.76
N GLU A 69 2.80 -15.84 -12.79
CA GLU A 69 1.68 -15.19 -12.12
C GLU A 69 1.16 -14.00 -12.94
N ASP A 70 -0.16 -13.99 -13.18
CA ASP A 70 -0.87 -12.92 -13.88
C ASP A 70 -1.26 -11.78 -12.91
N ALA A 71 -0.26 -11.24 -12.23
CA ALA A 71 -0.43 -10.14 -11.28
C ALA A 71 0.71 -9.12 -11.42
N ASN A 72 0.42 -7.83 -11.21
CA ASN A 72 1.43 -6.76 -11.29
C ASN A 72 2.34 -6.70 -10.05
N ALA A 73 1.81 -7.11 -8.90
CA ALA A 73 2.50 -7.30 -7.64
C ALA A 73 1.65 -8.24 -6.77
N GLN A 74 2.20 -8.70 -5.65
CA GLN A 74 1.47 -9.57 -4.74
C GLN A 74 1.97 -9.44 -3.29
N ALA A 75 1.04 -9.30 -2.35
CA ALA A 75 1.31 -9.38 -0.94
C ALA A 75 1.06 -10.81 -0.41
N PHE A 76 2.05 -11.35 0.27
CA PHE A 76 1.95 -12.57 1.08
C PHE A 76 1.89 -12.15 2.54
N PHE A 77 0.73 -11.64 2.96
CA PHE A 77 0.59 -10.89 4.21
C PHE A 77 0.96 -11.67 5.47
N TYR A 78 0.74 -12.99 5.51
CA TYR A 78 1.19 -13.86 6.61
C TYR A 78 2.72 -13.84 6.83
N ASN A 79 3.49 -13.54 5.79
CA ASN A 79 4.95 -13.49 5.83
C ASN A 79 5.50 -12.06 5.85
N LEU A 80 4.63 -11.05 5.91
CA LEU A 80 4.99 -9.64 5.73
C LEU A 80 5.84 -9.41 4.47
N LEU A 81 5.46 -10.05 3.37
CA LEU A 81 6.20 -10.02 2.12
C LEU A 81 5.39 -9.36 1.02
N THR A 82 6.00 -8.46 0.27
CA THR A 82 5.49 -7.94 -1.01
C THR A 82 6.39 -8.41 -2.13
N ALA A 83 5.81 -8.78 -3.27
CA ALA A 83 6.51 -9.35 -4.40
C ALA A 83 6.24 -8.54 -5.67
N TYR A 84 7.30 -8.25 -6.42
CA TYR A 84 7.24 -7.45 -7.65
C TYR A 84 7.93 -8.15 -8.82
N HIS A 85 7.62 -7.69 -10.02
CA HIS A 85 8.38 -8.06 -11.22
C HIS A 85 9.79 -7.50 -11.16
N THR A 86 10.74 -8.21 -11.76
CA THR A 86 12.17 -7.85 -11.74
C THR A 86 12.60 -7.04 -12.97
N ASP A 87 11.75 -6.95 -13.97
CA ASP A 87 12.04 -6.40 -15.31
C ASP A 87 11.11 -5.23 -15.70
N ARG A 88 10.25 -4.79 -14.77
CA ARG A 88 9.35 -3.65 -14.97
C ARG A 88 9.08 -2.90 -13.67
N PHE A 89 8.89 -1.60 -13.81
CA PHE A 89 8.55 -0.70 -12.71
C PHE A 89 7.15 -1.00 -12.17
N ALA A 90 7.00 -0.95 -10.84
CA ALA A 90 5.69 -0.89 -10.20
C ALA A 90 5.27 0.57 -9.99
N SER A 91 3.97 0.85 -10.05
CA SER A 91 3.46 2.17 -9.70
C SER A 91 3.55 2.39 -8.18
N LEU A 92 3.61 3.64 -7.70
CA LEU A 92 3.61 3.91 -6.27
C LEU A 92 2.29 3.44 -5.63
N GLN A 93 1.16 3.62 -6.31
CA GLN A 93 -0.14 3.09 -5.90
C GLN A 93 -0.08 1.57 -5.70
N THR A 94 0.62 0.83 -6.57
CA THR A 94 0.84 -0.62 -6.38
C THR A 94 1.63 -0.90 -5.10
N VAL A 95 2.72 -0.15 -4.83
CA VAL A 95 3.50 -0.35 -3.60
C VAL A 95 2.66 -0.06 -2.34
N TYR A 96 1.88 1.04 -2.33
CA TYR A 96 0.95 1.33 -1.23
C TYR A 96 -0.11 0.24 -1.07
N HIS A 97 -0.68 -0.27 -2.17
CA HIS A 97 -1.66 -1.35 -2.14
C HIS A 97 -1.10 -2.61 -1.48
N GLU A 98 0.10 -3.05 -1.87
CA GLU A 98 0.71 -4.24 -1.27
C GLU A 98 1.08 -4.02 0.21
N LEU A 99 1.52 -2.81 0.60
CA LEU A 99 1.77 -2.48 2.00
C LEU A 99 0.48 -2.39 2.83
N ALA A 100 -0.62 -1.92 2.23
CA ALA A 100 -1.93 -1.87 2.88
C ALA A 100 -2.41 -3.28 3.24
N HIS A 101 -2.22 -4.28 2.38
CA HIS A 101 -2.48 -5.69 2.71
C HIS A 101 -1.74 -6.13 3.98
N LEU A 102 -0.46 -5.76 4.10
CA LEU A 102 0.34 -6.10 5.29
C LEU A 102 -0.18 -5.38 6.55
N ALA A 103 -0.48 -4.09 6.44
CA ALA A 103 -0.97 -3.30 7.56
C ALA A 103 -2.33 -3.79 8.06
N ILE A 104 -3.26 -4.08 7.15
CA ILE A 104 -4.59 -4.63 7.45
C ILE A 104 -4.46 -5.99 8.15
N PHE A 105 -3.54 -6.84 7.70
CA PHE A 105 -3.26 -8.10 8.39
C PHE A 105 -2.75 -7.89 9.83
N VAL A 106 -1.83 -6.94 10.04
CA VAL A 106 -1.32 -6.64 11.37
C VAL A 106 -2.42 -6.09 12.30
N GLN A 107 -3.29 -5.21 11.80
CA GLN A 107 -4.46 -4.72 12.54
C GLN A 107 -5.40 -5.87 12.92
N HIS A 108 -5.68 -6.77 11.98
CA HIS A 108 -6.50 -7.94 12.23
C HIS A 108 -5.92 -8.83 13.34
N GLU A 109 -4.62 -9.11 13.33
CA GLU A 109 -3.92 -9.88 14.37
C GLU A 109 -3.94 -9.19 15.74
N GLN A 110 -4.12 -7.86 15.77
CA GLN A 110 -4.30 -7.08 17.00
C GLN A 110 -5.76 -7.05 17.49
N GLY A 111 -6.68 -7.71 16.76
CA GLY A 111 -8.08 -7.83 17.11
C GLY A 111 -8.98 -6.74 16.54
N GLU A 112 -8.48 -5.91 15.61
CA GLU A 112 -9.31 -4.92 14.92
C GLU A 112 -10.28 -5.60 13.93
N ASP A 113 -11.52 -5.10 13.88
CA ASP A 113 -12.55 -5.58 12.93
C ASP A 113 -12.32 -4.93 11.56
N VAL A 114 -11.34 -5.45 10.80
CA VAL A 114 -11.00 -5.03 9.43
C VAL A 114 -11.24 -6.16 8.41
N PRO A 115 -11.70 -5.85 7.18
CA PRO A 115 -12.00 -6.86 6.17
C PRO A 115 -10.73 -7.35 5.44
N LEU A 116 -10.11 -8.40 6.00
CA LEU A 116 -8.82 -8.92 5.55
C LEU A 116 -8.71 -9.28 4.06
N SER A 117 -9.80 -9.72 3.43
CA SER A 117 -9.80 -10.22 2.05
C SER A 117 -10.41 -9.27 1.01
N SER A 118 -10.71 -8.02 1.38
CA SER A 118 -11.34 -7.07 0.45
C SER A 118 -10.28 -6.22 -0.23
N GLU A 119 -10.09 -6.47 -1.53
CA GLU A 119 -9.21 -5.65 -2.37
C GLU A 119 -9.70 -4.21 -2.49
N GLU A 120 -11.03 -3.98 -2.50
CA GLU A 120 -11.57 -2.62 -2.49
C GLU A 120 -11.24 -1.89 -1.18
N TYR A 121 -11.38 -2.55 -0.02
CA TYR A 121 -10.98 -1.94 1.25
C TYR A 121 -9.47 -1.66 1.28
N CYS A 122 -8.66 -2.60 0.82
CA CYS A 122 -7.21 -2.43 0.70
C CYS A 122 -6.86 -1.20 -0.16
N SER A 123 -7.53 -1.04 -1.30
CA SER A 123 -7.34 0.09 -2.22
C SER A 123 -7.76 1.42 -1.59
N ILE A 124 -8.85 1.43 -0.81
CA ILE A 124 -9.28 2.62 -0.05
C ILE A 124 -8.22 3.00 0.99
N VAL A 125 -7.72 2.02 1.77
CA VAL A 125 -6.66 2.25 2.77
C VAL A 125 -5.37 2.74 2.11
N ALA A 126 -5.00 2.16 0.98
CA ALA A 126 -3.83 2.58 0.22
C ALA A 126 -3.94 4.03 -0.23
N VAL A 127 -5.02 4.38 -0.95
CA VAL A 127 -5.21 5.72 -1.48
C VAL A 127 -5.43 6.76 -0.39
N SER A 128 -6.11 6.43 0.71
CA SER A 128 -6.32 7.38 1.82
C SER A 128 -5.00 7.82 2.48
N ARG A 129 -3.96 7.00 2.39
CA ARG A 129 -2.63 7.25 2.96
C ARG A 129 -1.66 7.88 1.99
N MET A 130 -1.96 7.88 0.69
CA MET A 130 -1.07 8.42 -0.33
C MET A 130 -1.09 9.95 -0.36
N PRO A 131 0.06 10.63 -0.18
CA PRO A 131 0.17 12.04 -0.53
C PRO A 131 -0.21 12.32 -1.98
N VAL A 132 -1.04 13.34 -2.23
CA VAL A 132 -1.55 13.72 -3.57
C VAL A 132 -0.45 13.79 -4.63
N ARG A 133 0.71 14.38 -4.29
CA ARG A 133 1.87 14.50 -5.19
C ARG A 133 2.32 13.17 -5.80
N TYR A 134 2.09 12.06 -5.10
CA TYR A 134 2.46 10.74 -5.58
C TYR A 134 1.41 10.14 -6.51
N LEU A 135 0.13 10.38 -6.25
CA LEU A 135 -0.95 9.99 -7.17
C LEU A 135 -0.84 10.72 -8.50
N GLU A 136 -0.48 12.01 -8.47
CA GLU A 136 -0.25 12.82 -9.67
C GLU A 136 0.97 12.32 -10.46
N HIS A 137 2.01 11.85 -9.78
CA HIS A 137 3.19 11.26 -10.42
C HIS A 137 2.90 9.90 -11.08
N ASP A 138 1.95 9.13 -10.55
CA ASP A 138 1.79 7.72 -10.91
C ASP A 138 1.16 7.47 -12.30
N ASN A 139 0.73 8.52 -13.02
CA ASN A 139 0.10 8.46 -14.35
C ASN A 139 -1.05 7.45 -14.52
N ARG A 140 -1.52 6.82 -13.43
CA ARG A 140 -2.68 5.93 -13.41
C ARG A 140 -3.94 6.75 -13.33
N GLU A 141 -4.89 6.45 -14.21
CA GLU A 141 -6.21 7.11 -14.24
C GLU A 141 -7.25 6.36 -13.40
N ASP A 142 -6.85 5.26 -12.76
CA ASP A 142 -7.72 4.41 -11.97
C ASP A 142 -7.19 4.19 -10.55
N ILE A 143 -8.12 3.87 -9.66
CA ILE A 143 -7.82 3.26 -8.37
C ILE A 143 -8.10 1.77 -8.51
N SER A 144 -7.07 0.95 -8.26
CA SER A 144 -7.18 -0.51 -8.33
C SER A 144 -8.43 -0.99 -7.59
N TYR A 145 -9.19 -1.93 -8.18
CA TYR A 145 -10.44 -2.51 -7.63
C TYR A 145 -11.62 -1.57 -7.37
N LEU A 146 -11.41 -0.25 -7.32
CA LEU A 146 -12.48 0.73 -7.23
C LEU A 146 -13.01 1.10 -8.62
N GLY A 147 -12.12 1.28 -9.60
CA GLY A 147 -12.42 1.66 -10.98
C GLY A 147 -11.78 3.01 -11.34
N THR A 148 -12.32 3.69 -12.35
CA THR A 148 -11.83 4.99 -12.84
C THR A 148 -12.68 6.13 -12.27
N PRO A 149 -12.19 6.89 -11.27
CA PRO A 149 -12.90 8.06 -10.76
C PRO A 149 -12.94 9.18 -11.80
N THR A 150 -14.04 9.92 -11.87
CA THR A 150 -14.11 11.15 -12.69
C THR A 150 -13.73 12.40 -11.91
N VAL A 151 -13.75 12.34 -10.57
CA VAL A 151 -13.30 13.43 -9.70
C VAL A 151 -11.78 13.65 -9.80
N PRO A 152 -11.27 14.87 -9.58
CA PRO A 152 -9.84 15.16 -9.62
C PRO A 152 -9.01 14.29 -8.66
N LYS A 153 -7.83 13.83 -9.11
CA LYS A 153 -6.89 13.00 -8.30
C LYS A 153 -6.54 13.59 -6.94
N ALA A 154 -6.50 14.92 -6.83
CA ALA A 154 -6.23 15.61 -5.59
C ALA A 154 -7.27 15.36 -4.49
N GLU A 155 -8.49 14.96 -4.85
CA GLU A 155 -9.58 14.69 -3.91
C GLU A 155 -9.63 13.23 -3.46
N TRP A 156 -8.96 12.31 -4.18
CA TRP A 156 -9.07 10.88 -3.94
C TRP A 156 -8.67 10.47 -2.50
N PRO A 157 -7.53 10.93 -1.93
CA PRO A 157 -7.15 10.54 -0.58
C PRO A 157 -8.17 10.95 0.48
N GLU A 158 -8.71 12.17 0.38
CA GLU A 158 -9.71 12.68 1.33
C GLU A 158 -11.02 11.90 1.23
N ILE A 159 -11.46 11.58 0.01
CA ILE A 159 -12.67 10.78 -0.20
C ILE A 159 -12.49 9.35 0.35
N CYS A 160 -11.34 8.73 0.10
CA CYS A 160 -11.04 7.40 0.64
C CYS A 160 -10.96 7.43 2.18
N GLN A 161 -10.32 8.44 2.76
CA GLN A 161 -10.26 8.63 4.21
C GLN A 161 -11.66 8.78 4.82
N ARG A 162 -12.50 9.61 4.20
CA ARG A 162 -13.90 9.79 4.61
C ARG A 162 -14.71 8.49 4.56
N ALA A 163 -14.42 7.59 3.62
CA ALA A 163 -15.08 6.29 3.56
C ALA A 163 -14.68 5.38 4.73
N LEU A 164 -13.43 5.43 5.18
CA LEU A 164 -12.96 4.70 6.37
C LEU A 164 -13.65 5.23 7.64
N GLU A 165 -13.69 6.55 7.82
CA GLU A 165 -14.40 7.21 8.93
C GLU A 165 -15.89 6.85 8.93
N TYR A 166 -16.52 6.88 7.75
CA TYR A 166 -17.92 6.48 7.61
C TYR A 166 -18.16 5.03 8.06
N ARG A 167 -17.23 4.11 7.76
CA ARG A 167 -17.29 2.73 8.25
C ARG A 167 -17.15 2.66 9.77
N GLU A 168 -16.24 3.42 10.37
CA GLU A 168 -16.04 3.44 11.82
C GLU A 168 -17.28 3.94 12.55
N GLU A 169 -17.93 4.99 12.05
CA GLU A 169 -19.12 5.59 12.65
C GLU A 169 -20.37 4.71 12.49
N ASN A 170 -20.51 4.01 11.37
CA ASN A 170 -21.75 3.30 10.99
C ASN A 170 -21.61 1.76 11.05
N GLY A 171 -20.43 1.27 11.38
CA GLY A 171 -20.09 -0.15 11.47
C GLY A 171 -19.80 -0.83 10.12
N ARG A 172 -19.42 -2.10 10.19
CA ARG A 172 -18.96 -2.91 9.04
C ARG A 172 -19.95 -3.08 7.89
N ASN A 173 -21.26 -2.98 8.17
CA ASN A 173 -22.33 -3.16 7.18
C ASN A 173 -22.84 -1.83 6.59
N SER A 174 -22.08 -0.75 6.75
CA SER A 174 -22.45 0.61 6.31
C SER A 174 -22.47 0.81 4.79
N HIS A 175 -22.01 -0.17 3.99
CA HIS A 175 -21.81 -0.02 2.55
C HIS A 175 -20.81 1.08 2.17
N TYR A 176 -19.83 1.36 3.03
CA TYR A 176 -18.80 2.39 2.83
C TYR A 176 -18.03 2.27 1.50
N ILE A 177 -17.78 1.06 0.97
CA ILE A 177 -17.13 0.87 -0.34
C ILE A 177 -17.98 1.46 -1.46
N GLN A 178 -19.28 1.12 -1.46
CA GLN A 178 -20.22 1.67 -2.43
C GLN A 178 -20.30 3.20 -2.28
N ARG A 179 -20.30 3.69 -1.04
CA ARG A 179 -20.30 5.12 -0.79
C ARG A 179 -19.05 5.84 -1.28
N CYS A 180 -17.88 5.20 -1.12
CA CYS A 180 -16.61 5.67 -1.64
C CYS A 180 -16.66 5.78 -3.17
N LYS A 181 -17.14 4.72 -3.86
CA LYS A 181 -17.31 4.72 -5.33
C LYS A 181 -18.25 5.83 -5.81
N GLU A 182 -19.34 6.07 -5.09
CA GLU A 182 -20.27 7.17 -5.39
C GLU A 182 -19.64 8.55 -5.21
N TRP A 183 -18.86 8.77 -4.15
CA TRP A 183 -18.17 10.04 -3.92
C TRP A 183 -17.00 10.27 -4.88
N LEU A 184 -16.33 9.18 -5.30
CA LEU A 184 -15.32 9.18 -6.36
C LEU A 184 -15.94 9.33 -7.76
N GLU A 185 -17.26 9.26 -7.87
CA GLU A 185 -17.98 9.25 -9.16
C GLU A 185 -17.41 8.19 -10.13
N VAL A 186 -17.14 6.98 -9.63
CA VAL A 186 -16.65 5.90 -10.49
C VAL A 186 -17.78 5.42 -11.41
N ASP A 187 -17.53 5.46 -12.72
CA ASP A 187 -18.46 4.94 -13.72
C ASP A 187 -18.69 3.44 -13.52
N ALA A 188 -19.96 3.03 -13.51
CA ALA A 188 -20.40 1.64 -13.33
C ALA A 188 -20.31 0.81 -14.62
#